data_AF-A0A0F9K397-F1
#
_entry.id   AF-A0A0F9K397-F1
#
_cell.length_a   1.000
_cell.length_b   1.000
_cell.length_c   1.000
_cell.angle_alpha   90.00
_cell.angle_beta   90.00
_cell.angle_gamma   90.00
#
_symmetry.space_group_name_H-M   'P 1'
#
loop_
_entity.id
_entity.type
_entity.pdbx_description
1 polymer ?
#
loop_
_entity_poly.entity_id
_entity_poly.type
_entity_poly.pdbx_seq_one_letter_code
_entity_poly.pdbx_strand_id
1 'polypeptide(L)'
;MATFAPTATATENQLVTPSVLALILSEFAPTVTATGDQLVTPTTLALLLTEFVPTVTVGAAVTVTPSTLAQALAFFAPTVTPSTYTTYGAPFLYTAANWGSALAFHLEVYIKAATGTARARLWNDTDGAVVTDSGLNTAVTSYTRLRSGALSLTDGKTYAVQFGTEDGTAGEFKHGKIIAL
;
A
#
# COMPACT_ATOMS: atom_id res chain seq x y z
N MET A 1 -21.40 21.65 -17.32
CA MET A 1 -20.15 20.94 -17.67
C MET A 1 -19.80 20.09 -16.46
N ALA A 2 -19.64 18.77 -16.61
CA ALA A 2 -19.27 17.91 -15.49
C ALA A 2 -17.80 18.15 -15.15
N THR A 3 -17.50 18.56 -13.92
CA THR A 3 -16.13 18.72 -13.42
C THR A 3 -15.77 17.51 -12.58
N PHE A 4 -14.72 16.81 -12.97
CA PHE A 4 -14.23 15.60 -12.30
C PHE A 4 -13.12 15.98 -11.32
N ALA A 5 -13.11 15.36 -10.13
CA ALA A 5 -11.98 15.43 -9.21
C ALA A 5 -10.73 14.85 -9.91
N PRO A 6 -9.60 15.57 -9.98
CA PRO A 6 -8.39 15.01 -10.55
C PRO A 6 -7.93 13.85 -9.67
N THR A 7 -7.81 12.67 -10.27
CA THR A 7 -7.33 11.45 -9.62
C THR A 7 -6.00 11.08 -10.24
N ALA A 8 -4.95 11.00 -9.43
CA ALA A 8 -3.66 10.44 -9.84
C ALA A 8 -3.53 9.03 -9.26
N THR A 9 -3.44 8.03 -10.13
CA THR A 9 -3.20 6.63 -9.77
C THR A 9 -1.90 6.18 -10.40
N ALA A 10 -0.99 5.63 -9.60
CA ALA A 10 0.28 5.11 -10.07
C ALA A 10 0.54 3.69 -9.56
N THR A 11 1.03 2.84 -10.44
CA THR A 11 1.35 1.43 -10.17
C THR A 11 2.83 1.20 -10.47
N GLU A 12 3.56 0.75 -9.44
CA GLU A 12 4.97 0.28 -9.39
C GLU A 12 6.08 1.18 -9.99
N ASN A 13 7.16 1.37 -9.20
CA ASN A 13 8.47 1.95 -9.56
C ASN A 13 8.47 3.28 -10.34
N GLN A 14 7.49 4.16 -10.13
CA GLN A 14 7.40 5.46 -10.79
C GLN A 14 7.50 6.62 -9.79
N LEU A 15 8.29 7.64 -10.15
CA LEU A 15 8.23 8.95 -9.49
C LEU A 15 6.92 9.63 -9.92
N VAL A 16 5.99 9.79 -8.99
CA VAL A 16 4.72 10.47 -9.25
C VAL A 16 4.86 11.92 -8.83
N THR A 17 5.04 12.78 -9.83
CA THR A 17 4.96 14.24 -9.67
C THR A 17 3.73 14.72 -10.43
N PRO A 18 2.55 14.82 -9.79
CA PRO A 18 1.36 15.32 -10.46
C PRO A 18 1.64 16.72 -11.02
N SER A 19 1.62 16.87 -12.35
CA SER A 19 1.90 18.16 -12.98
C SER A 19 0.70 19.10 -12.87
N VAL A 20 0.99 20.37 -12.59
CA VAL A 20 0.09 21.50 -12.27
C VAL A 20 -0.87 21.92 -13.41
N LEU A 21 -1.06 21.14 -14.47
CA LEU A 21 -1.79 21.61 -15.65
C LEU A 21 -3.31 21.37 -15.54
N ALA A 22 -3.98 22.43 -15.06
CA ALA A 22 -5.42 22.69 -15.04
C ALA A 22 -6.24 22.13 -13.84
N LEU A 23 -5.88 22.54 -12.62
CA LEU A 23 -6.83 22.62 -11.51
C LEU A 23 -7.59 23.96 -11.59
N ILE A 24 -8.43 24.11 -12.61
CA ILE A 24 -9.40 25.22 -12.70
C ILE A 24 -10.77 24.66 -12.31
N LEU A 25 -11.36 25.21 -11.25
CA LEU A 25 -12.71 24.95 -10.72
C LEU A 25 -13.13 23.46 -10.62
N SER A 26 -12.47 22.70 -9.77
CA SER A 26 -13.06 21.45 -9.24
C SER A 26 -13.62 21.73 -7.86
N GLU A 27 -14.93 21.57 -7.66
CA GLU A 27 -15.59 21.53 -6.34
C GLU A 27 -15.24 20.27 -5.53
N PHE A 28 -14.27 19.48 -5.98
CA PHE A 28 -13.86 18.23 -5.35
C PHE A 28 -12.38 18.26 -4.97
N ALA A 29 -12.08 17.75 -3.77
CA ALA A 29 -10.73 17.48 -3.30
C ALA A 29 -9.97 16.56 -4.28
N PRO A 30 -8.70 16.83 -4.59
CA PRO A 30 -7.87 15.89 -5.34
C PRO A 30 -7.57 14.65 -4.49
N THR A 31 -7.55 13.47 -5.13
CA THR A 31 -7.16 12.20 -4.50
C THR A 31 -5.92 11.64 -5.20
N VAL A 32 -4.90 11.30 -4.41
CA VAL A 32 -3.71 10.57 -4.88
C VAL A 32 -3.68 9.20 -4.24
N THR A 33 -3.59 8.15 -5.06
CA THR A 33 -3.48 6.76 -4.59
C THR A 33 -2.19 6.15 -5.12
N ALA A 34 -1.31 5.73 -4.21
CA ALA A 34 -0.05 5.06 -4.53
C ALA A 34 0.06 3.71 -3.81
N THR A 35 0.57 2.69 -4.50
CA THR A 35 0.77 1.34 -3.95
C THR A 35 2.17 0.81 -4.30
N GLY A 36 2.95 0.35 -3.32
CA GLY A 36 4.31 -0.19 -3.48
C GLY A 36 5.42 0.73 -2.93
N ASP A 37 6.68 0.50 -3.31
CA ASP A 37 7.85 1.28 -2.87
C ASP A 37 8.00 2.60 -3.67
N GLN A 38 7.06 3.54 -3.52
CA GLN A 38 7.04 4.78 -4.30
C GLN A 38 7.49 6.01 -3.49
N LEU A 39 8.07 7.00 -4.17
CA LEU A 39 8.27 8.36 -3.64
C LEU A 39 7.21 9.28 -4.25
N VAL A 40 6.31 9.79 -3.41
CA VAL A 40 5.24 10.70 -3.83
C VAL A 40 5.59 12.12 -3.39
N THR A 41 5.69 13.05 -4.35
CA THR A 41 6.07 14.44 -4.10
C THR A 41 5.03 15.41 -4.71
N PRO A 42 3.92 15.70 -3.99
CA PRO A 42 2.89 16.62 -4.48
C PRO A 42 3.43 18.06 -4.53
N THR A 43 3.29 18.73 -5.69
CA THR A 43 3.61 20.15 -5.85
C THR A 43 2.32 20.97 -5.94
N THR A 44 2.02 21.76 -4.92
CA THR A 44 0.86 22.66 -4.91
C THR A 44 1.34 24.08 -5.22
N LEU A 45 1.19 24.55 -6.46
CA LEU A 45 1.33 25.99 -6.76
C LEU A 45 -0.08 26.61 -6.78
N ALA A 46 -0.30 27.56 -5.88
CA ALA A 46 -1.60 28.07 -5.44
C ALA A 46 -2.41 28.83 -6.52
N LEU A 47 -3.75 28.75 -6.47
CA LEU A 47 -4.63 29.94 -6.37
C LEU A 47 -6.10 29.58 -5.97
N LEU A 48 -6.50 30.11 -4.80
CA LEU A 48 -7.84 30.59 -4.39
C LEU A 48 -9.08 29.65 -4.34
N LEU A 49 -9.53 29.43 -3.09
CA LEU A 49 -10.84 29.02 -2.56
C LEU A 49 -11.49 27.71 -3.05
N THR A 50 -11.11 26.59 -2.43
CA THR A 50 -12.04 25.49 -2.14
C THR A 50 -11.81 24.94 -0.73
N GLU A 51 -12.87 24.70 0.03
CA GLU A 51 -12.91 24.13 1.40
C GLU A 51 -12.53 22.63 1.47
N PHE A 52 -12.08 22.03 0.37
CA PHE A 52 -11.92 20.59 0.27
C PHE A 52 -10.48 20.13 0.56
N VAL A 53 -10.35 19.23 1.55
CA VAL A 53 -9.08 18.66 2.04
C VAL A 53 -8.53 17.64 1.05
N PRO A 54 -7.29 17.77 0.53
CA PRO A 54 -6.69 16.75 -0.32
C PRO A 54 -6.44 15.46 0.47
N THR A 55 -6.78 14.30 -0.11
CA THR A 55 -6.54 12.98 0.51
C THR A 55 -5.42 12.25 -0.22
N VAL A 56 -4.43 11.76 0.52
CA VAL A 56 -3.32 10.94 -0.01
C VAL A 56 -3.37 9.56 0.65
N THR A 57 -3.68 8.53 -0.13
CA THR A 57 -3.69 7.14 0.34
C THR A 57 -2.44 6.44 -0.17
N VAL A 58 -1.63 5.91 0.76
CA VAL A 58 -0.39 5.21 0.45
C VAL A 58 -0.41 3.76 0.91
N GLY A 59 0.09 2.87 0.07
CA GLY A 59 0.44 1.51 0.45
C GLY A 59 1.69 1.44 1.33
N ALA A 60 1.95 0.26 1.87
CA ALA A 60 3.13 0.02 2.68
C ALA A 60 4.43 0.24 1.88
N ALA A 61 5.42 0.89 2.50
CA ALA A 61 6.74 1.26 1.96
C ALA A 61 6.80 2.46 0.98
N VAL A 62 5.79 3.33 0.99
CA VAL A 62 5.84 4.66 0.31
C VAL A 62 6.46 5.71 1.22
N THR A 63 7.45 6.47 0.73
CA THR A 63 7.93 7.69 1.39
C THR A 63 7.17 8.89 0.83
N VAL A 64 6.49 9.65 1.69
CA VAL A 64 5.79 10.88 1.30
C VAL A 64 6.57 12.08 1.81
N THR A 65 6.92 13.00 0.91
CA THR A 65 7.54 14.27 1.29
C THR A 65 6.62 15.41 0.83
N PRO A 66 5.78 15.95 1.73
CA PRO A 66 5.02 17.16 1.45
C PRO A 66 5.98 18.32 1.20
N SER A 67 5.73 19.12 0.16
CA SER A 67 6.55 20.31 -0.07
C SER A 67 6.35 21.34 1.05
N THR A 68 7.44 21.96 1.46
CA THR A 68 7.58 22.82 2.65
C THR A 68 6.72 24.09 2.62
N LEU A 69 6.13 24.47 1.47
CA LEU A 69 5.25 25.62 1.34
C LEU A 69 3.77 25.31 1.70
N ALA A 70 3.44 24.06 2.02
CA ALA A 70 2.12 23.67 2.57
C ALA A 70 2.00 23.88 4.10
N GLN A 71 3.08 24.23 4.80
CA GLN A 71 3.05 24.48 6.25
C GLN A 71 2.55 25.88 6.65
N ALA A 72 2.21 26.74 5.69
CA ALA A 72 1.87 28.15 5.95
C ALA A 72 0.37 28.51 5.89
N LEU A 73 -0.54 27.54 5.69
CA LEU A 73 -2.00 27.77 5.78
C LEU A 73 -2.63 26.67 6.64
N ALA A 74 -2.60 26.88 7.96
CA ALA A 74 -2.94 25.91 9.00
C ALA A 74 -4.43 25.53 9.11
N PHE A 75 -5.16 25.43 8.00
CA PHE A 75 -6.57 24.97 8.04
C PHE A 75 -6.79 23.59 7.40
N PHE A 76 -5.94 23.11 6.50
CA PHE A 76 -6.11 21.78 5.88
C PHE A 76 -4.76 21.11 5.57
N ALA A 77 -4.19 20.41 6.57
CA ALA A 77 -3.05 19.53 6.37
C ALA A 77 -3.52 18.21 5.72
N PRO A 78 -2.82 17.68 4.70
CA PRO A 78 -3.14 16.37 4.13
C PRO A 78 -3.08 15.31 5.24
N THR A 79 -4.16 14.56 5.41
CA THR A 79 -4.18 13.43 6.35
C THR A 79 -3.57 12.23 5.64
N VAL A 80 -2.40 11.80 6.10
CA VAL A 80 -1.78 10.54 5.71
C VAL A 80 -2.10 9.55 6.81
N THR A 81 -2.94 8.55 6.52
CA THR A 81 -3.14 7.45 7.49
C THR A 81 -2.16 6.33 7.19
N PRO A 82 -1.17 6.07 8.07
CA PRO A 82 -0.20 5.02 7.86
C PRO A 82 -0.84 3.65 8.09
N SER A 83 -0.62 2.73 7.15
CA SER A 83 -0.92 1.31 7.40
C SER A 83 0.03 0.75 8.45
N THR A 84 -0.51 0.22 9.55
CA THR A 84 0.28 -0.55 10.52
C THR A 84 0.28 -2.02 10.12
N TYR A 85 1.42 -2.69 10.27
CA TYR A 85 1.56 -4.13 9.99
C TYR A 85 2.02 -4.88 11.23
N THR A 86 1.47 -6.07 11.42
CA THR A 86 1.87 -7.03 12.45
C THR A 86 2.27 -8.34 11.79
N THR A 87 3.35 -8.94 12.29
CA THR A 87 3.84 -10.24 11.83
C THR A 87 3.06 -11.37 12.48
N TYR A 88 2.68 -12.37 11.69
CA TYR A 88 1.96 -13.55 12.15
C TYR A 88 2.64 -14.84 11.71
N GLY A 89 2.56 -15.86 12.57
CA GLY A 89 3.11 -17.19 12.31
C GLY A 89 4.61 -17.29 12.57
N ALA A 90 5.17 -18.44 12.24
CA ALA A 90 6.61 -18.67 12.32
C ALA A 90 7.32 -18.12 11.08
N PRO A 91 8.53 -17.59 11.24
CA PRO A 91 9.35 -17.19 10.09
C PRO A 91 9.66 -18.39 9.19
N PHE A 92 9.70 -18.13 7.89
CA PHE A 92 10.05 -19.08 6.85
C PHE A 92 11.44 -18.78 6.30
N LEU A 93 12.41 -19.62 6.62
CA LEU A 93 13.72 -19.59 5.97
C LEU A 93 13.62 -20.25 4.60
N TYR A 94 13.86 -19.48 3.54
CA TYR A 94 13.97 -20.05 2.20
C TYR A 94 15.38 -20.57 1.95
N THR A 95 15.49 -21.87 1.68
CA THR A 95 16.73 -22.53 1.27
C THR A 95 16.49 -23.21 -0.07
N ALA A 96 16.98 -22.63 -1.15
CA ALA A 96 16.71 -23.04 -2.53
C ALA A 96 17.01 -24.53 -2.78
N ALA A 97 18.06 -25.06 -2.14
CA ALA A 97 18.44 -26.48 -2.23
C ALA A 97 17.33 -27.45 -1.77
N ASN A 98 16.38 -27.01 -0.94
CA ASN A 98 15.30 -27.85 -0.42
C ASN A 98 14.10 -27.96 -1.39
N TRP A 99 14.06 -27.18 -2.48
CA TRP A 99 12.86 -27.02 -3.30
C TRP A 99 13.02 -27.44 -4.77
N GLY A 100 14.25 -27.70 -5.24
CA GLY A 100 14.51 -27.98 -6.65
C GLY A 100 14.27 -26.75 -7.55
N SER A 101 14.16 -26.94 -8.87
CA SER A 101 14.24 -25.84 -9.85
C SER A 101 12.90 -25.37 -10.45
N ALA A 102 11.75 -25.92 -10.03
CA ALA A 102 10.48 -25.74 -10.77
C ALA A 102 9.27 -25.31 -9.91
N LEU A 103 9.47 -24.80 -8.69
CA LEU A 103 8.35 -24.44 -7.81
C LEU A 103 8.13 -22.92 -7.78
N ALA A 104 6.86 -22.53 -7.95
CA ALA A 104 6.46 -21.14 -7.82
C ALA A 104 5.87 -20.90 -6.43
N PHE A 105 6.46 -19.96 -5.67
CA PHE A 105 5.99 -19.61 -4.34
C PHE A 105 4.87 -18.59 -4.40
N HIS A 106 3.86 -18.75 -3.55
CA HIS A 106 2.73 -17.82 -3.47
C HIS A 106 2.39 -17.59 -2.00
N LEU A 107 1.95 -16.37 -1.67
CA LEU A 107 1.33 -16.06 -0.39
C LEU A 107 -0.16 -16.39 -0.47
N GLU A 108 -0.65 -17.15 0.50
CA GLU A 108 -2.08 -17.32 0.75
C GLU A 108 -2.45 -16.80 2.12
N VAL A 109 -3.55 -16.05 2.17
CA VAL A 109 -4.11 -15.56 3.43
C VAL A 109 -5.61 -15.79 3.49
N TYR A 110 -6.12 -15.93 4.72
CA TYR A 110 -7.54 -15.98 5.03
C TYR A 110 -7.86 -14.87 6.01
N ILE A 111 -8.43 -13.79 5.49
CA ILE A 111 -8.64 -12.52 6.22
C ILE A 111 -10.03 -11.96 5.92
N LYS A 112 -10.51 -11.05 6.77
CA LYS A 112 -11.70 -10.23 6.51
C LYS A 112 -11.46 -8.79 6.92
N ALA A 113 -12.17 -7.87 6.28
CA ALA A 113 -12.28 -6.50 6.74
C ALA A 113 -13.29 -6.40 7.91
N ALA A 114 -13.07 -5.45 8.80
CA ALA A 114 -14.05 -5.02 9.81
C ALA A 114 -14.65 -3.68 9.40
N THR A 115 -13.79 -2.73 9.03
CA THR A 115 -14.09 -1.44 8.39
C THR A 115 -12.96 -1.12 7.41
N GLY A 116 -13.23 -0.44 6.29
CA GLY A 116 -12.19 -0.11 5.31
C GLY A 116 -11.54 -1.33 4.63
N THR A 117 -10.23 -1.30 4.42
CA THR A 117 -9.48 -2.33 3.71
C THR A 117 -8.52 -3.09 4.63
N ALA A 118 -8.65 -4.41 4.66
CA ALA A 118 -7.68 -5.30 5.28
C ALA A 118 -6.58 -5.66 4.28
N ARG A 119 -5.31 -5.62 4.72
CA ARG A 119 -4.14 -5.85 3.86
C ARG A 119 -3.30 -7.00 4.39
N ALA A 120 -2.62 -7.70 3.50
CA ALA A 120 -1.57 -8.64 3.86
C ALA A 120 -0.40 -8.54 2.87
N ARG A 121 0.78 -8.96 3.30
CA ARG A 121 1.99 -9.00 2.47
C ARG A 121 2.97 -10.03 3.01
N LEU A 122 3.98 -10.33 2.22
CA LEU A 122 5.15 -11.06 2.68
C LEU A 122 6.29 -10.08 2.95
N TRP A 123 6.92 -10.20 4.11
CA TRP A 123 8.02 -9.37 4.54
C TRP A 123 9.30 -10.19 4.57
N ASN A 124 10.39 -9.63 4.04
CA ASN A 124 11.73 -10.18 4.15
C ASN A 124 12.37 -9.60 5.42
N ASP A 125 12.41 -10.39 6.49
CA ASP A 125 12.99 -9.97 7.78
C ASP A 125 14.51 -9.75 7.68
N THR A 126 15.18 -10.48 6.77
CA THR A 126 16.62 -10.35 6.59
C THR A 126 17.01 -9.01 5.99
N ASP A 127 16.25 -8.54 4.99
CA ASP A 127 16.56 -7.31 4.26
C ASP A 127 15.71 -6.12 4.70
N GLY A 128 14.74 -6.33 5.60
CA GLY A 128 13.85 -5.27 6.08
C GLY A 128 12.98 -4.67 4.98
N ALA A 129 12.52 -5.50 4.04
CA ALA A 129 11.80 -5.05 2.84
C ALA A 129 10.55 -5.90 2.56
N VAL A 130 9.58 -5.31 1.86
CA VAL A 130 8.42 -6.06 1.35
C VAL A 130 8.85 -6.92 0.16
N VAL A 131 8.31 -8.13 0.06
CA VAL A 131 8.51 -8.96 -1.14
C VAL A 131 7.58 -8.44 -2.25
N THR A 132 8.16 -8.13 -3.41
CA THR A 132 7.42 -7.69 -4.60
C THR A 132 6.29 -8.69 -4.95
N ASP A 133 5.18 -8.18 -5.48
CA ASP A 133 3.98 -8.96 -5.85
C ASP A 133 3.24 -9.67 -4.71
N SER A 134 3.69 -9.54 -3.46
CA SER A 134 3.06 -10.20 -2.30
C SER A 134 1.84 -9.48 -1.73
N GLY A 135 1.55 -8.25 -2.19
CA GLY A 135 0.50 -7.41 -1.65
C GLY A 135 -0.90 -7.97 -1.92
N LEU A 136 -1.66 -8.24 -0.85
CA LEU A 136 -3.05 -8.69 -0.89
C LEU A 136 -3.94 -7.72 -0.13
N ASN A 137 -5.17 -7.52 -0.60
CA ASN A 137 -6.15 -6.66 0.06
C ASN A 137 -7.58 -7.17 -0.12
N THR A 138 -8.46 -6.81 0.82
CA THR A 138 -9.90 -7.06 0.73
C THR A 138 -10.69 -6.06 1.57
N ALA A 139 -11.85 -5.64 1.07
CA ALA A 139 -12.88 -4.93 1.83
C ALA A 139 -14.04 -5.86 2.25
N VAL A 140 -13.93 -7.17 1.98
CA VAL A 140 -14.98 -8.14 2.27
C VAL A 140 -15.05 -8.42 3.78
N THR A 141 -16.24 -8.29 4.36
CA THR A 141 -16.48 -8.45 5.80
C THR A 141 -16.69 -9.91 6.23
N SER A 142 -16.70 -10.83 5.27
CA SER A 142 -16.60 -12.28 5.49
C SER A 142 -15.18 -12.75 5.24
N TYR A 143 -14.75 -13.81 5.94
CA TYR A 143 -13.44 -14.40 5.70
C TYR A 143 -13.32 -14.86 4.25
N THR A 144 -12.32 -14.32 3.56
CA THR A 144 -12.04 -14.65 2.16
C THR A 144 -10.60 -15.11 2.01
N ARG A 145 -10.40 -16.07 1.10
CA ARG A 145 -9.07 -16.57 0.77
C ARG A 145 -8.52 -15.80 -0.40
N LEU A 146 -7.35 -15.20 -0.20
CA LEU A 146 -6.61 -14.47 -1.22
C LEU A 146 -5.30 -15.21 -1.51
N ARG A 147 -4.82 -15.11 -2.75
CA ARG A 147 -3.54 -15.64 -3.20
C ARG A 147 -2.80 -14.59 -4.03
N SER A 148 -1.50 -14.42 -3.80
CA SER A 148 -0.65 -13.54 -4.60
C SER A 148 -0.37 -14.11 -5.98
N GLY A 149 0.30 -13.33 -6.84
CA GLY A 149 1.05 -13.88 -7.96
C GLY A 149 2.23 -14.74 -7.49
N ALA A 150 2.97 -15.28 -8.46
CA ALA A 150 4.22 -15.99 -8.19
C ALA A 150 5.25 -15.03 -7.59
N LEU A 151 5.89 -15.46 -6.51
CA LEU A 151 6.84 -14.67 -5.72
C LEU A 151 8.26 -15.09 -6.05
N SER A 152 9.14 -14.10 -6.13
CA SER A 152 10.59 -14.31 -6.21
C SER A 152 11.20 -14.30 -4.81
N LEU A 153 11.61 -15.46 -4.32
CA LEU A 153 12.33 -15.60 -3.05
C LEU A 153 13.83 -15.78 -3.30
N THR A 154 14.65 -15.16 -2.46
CA THR A 154 16.11 -15.18 -2.53
C THR A 154 16.65 -16.16 -1.50
N ASP A 155 17.58 -17.01 -1.91
CA ASP A 155 18.17 -18.04 -1.06
C ASP A 155 18.81 -17.46 0.22
N GLY A 156 18.63 -18.15 1.34
CA GLY A 156 19.17 -17.77 2.64
C GLY A 156 18.43 -16.62 3.33
N LYS A 157 17.27 -16.18 2.81
CA LYS A 157 16.45 -15.13 3.42
C LYS A 157 15.31 -15.69 4.26
N THR A 158 14.99 -14.97 5.33
CA THR A 158 13.87 -15.27 6.21
C THR A 158 12.69 -14.38 5.88
N TYR A 159 11.51 -14.99 5.73
CA TYR A 159 10.28 -14.31 5.37
C TYR A 159 9.20 -14.51 6.42
N ALA A 160 8.37 -13.50 6.63
CA ALA A 160 7.21 -13.60 7.52
C ALA A 160 5.96 -13.00 6.90
N VAL A 161 4.82 -13.62 7.17
CA VAL A 161 3.52 -13.11 6.74
C VAL A 161 3.17 -11.93 7.63
N GLN A 162 2.86 -10.80 7.00
CA GLN A 162 2.38 -9.62 7.69
C GLN A 162 0.94 -9.33 7.30
N PHE A 163 0.15 -8.97 8.30
CA PHE A 163 -1.19 -8.44 8.14
C PHE A 163 -1.18 -6.98 8.57
N GLY A 164 -1.88 -6.12 7.83
CA GLY A 164 -1.94 -4.70 8.12
C GLY A 164 -3.31 -4.09 7.89
N THR A 165 -3.53 -2.96 8.54
CA THR A 165 -4.80 -2.23 8.56
C THR A 165 -4.56 -0.75 8.30
N GLU A 166 -5.38 -0.12 7.47
CA GLU A 166 -5.25 1.32 7.15
C GLU A 166 -5.60 2.23 8.36
N ASP A 167 -6.41 1.76 9.32
CA ASP A 167 -6.89 2.58 10.46
C ASP A 167 -6.82 1.87 11.84
N GLY A 168 -5.89 0.94 12.04
CA GLY A 168 -5.64 0.33 13.36
C GLY A 168 -6.73 -0.60 13.91
N THR A 169 -7.82 -0.86 13.18
CA THR A 169 -8.84 -1.88 13.55
C THR A 169 -9.58 -2.48 12.35
N ALA A 170 -9.03 -2.32 11.13
CA ALA A 170 -9.73 -2.53 9.86
C ALA A 170 -9.96 -4.00 9.45
N GLY A 171 -9.53 -5.01 10.22
CA GLY A 171 -9.75 -6.40 9.83
C GLY A 171 -9.21 -7.44 10.80
N GLU A 172 -9.54 -8.70 10.51
CA GLU A 172 -9.12 -9.85 11.29
C GLU A 172 -8.30 -10.82 10.41
N PHE A 173 -7.17 -11.26 10.96
CA PHE A 173 -6.34 -12.31 10.38
C PHE A 173 -6.71 -13.66 11.00
N LYS A 174 -7.03 -14.64 10.15
CA LYS A 174 -7.31 -16.02 10.60
C LYS A 174 -6.17 -16.97 10.28
N HIS A 175 -5.55 -16.83 9.11
CA HIS A 175 -4.45 -17.70 8.70
C HIS A 175 -3.67 -17.09 7.54
N GLY A 176 -2.39 -17.46 7.43
CA GLY A 176 -1.51 -17.06 6.35
C GLY A 176 -0.37 -18.06 6.20
N LYS A 177 -0.03 -18.41 4.97
CA LYS A 177 1.07 -19.33 4.66
C LYS A 177 1.68 -19.02 3.30
N ILE A 178 2.93 -19.42 3.15
CA ILE A 178 3.59 -19.53 1.86
C ILE A 178 3.30 -20.93 1.33
N ILE A 179 2.93 -21.04 0.06
CA ILE A 179 2.75 -22.32 -0.63
C ILE A 179 3.69 -22.40 -1.82
N ALA A 180 4.07 -23.62 -2.19
CA ALA A 180 4.80 -23.93 -3.41
C ALA A 180 3.90 -24.80 -4.30
N LEU A 181 3.76 -24.41 -5.57
CA LEU A 181 2.96 -25.12 -6.59
C LEU A 181 3.77 -25.30 -7.87
#